data_AF-A0A1G7R756-F1
#
_entry.id   AF-A0A1G7R756-F1
#
_cell.length_a   1.000
_cell.length_b   1.000
_cell.length_c   1.000
_cell.angle_alpha   90.00
_cell.angle_beta   90.00
_cell.angle_gamma   90.00
#
_symmetry.space_group_name_H-M   'P 1'
#
loop_
_entity.id
_entity.type
_entity.pdbx_description
1 polymer ?
#
loop_
_entity_poly.entity_id
_entity_poly.type
_entity_poly.pdbx_seq_one_letter_code
_entity_poly.pdbx_strand_id
1 'polypeptide(L)'
;MNESDEIEAALRWFFEICDNPLELAERIEAARSYYRDQTNFADGRWASRDPFEGFDDRMAVILAQAVGDLRDIRTRDLYLAAEALPFLKMIGAHLDLLRHIPGATERARRMLRPREQHPDGGIFELVVALRYAREDELLVEFIPEQNRRMADFLIRPADDDPLEEVIKEIHVECKRLRPSEYEKTEEQKAQEILNGINNFVHENKISVCVDVTFTSELREVPADYLLRRIDAITNSKVLVPGSYPWKDEFGEGIVKAADTAAVERDVADTFLIVGSKLARLLAGGERLEEHFHLICGGTPHAGDPRFIDQIEYGTVVFWRCLAEESVDARARYIRTKLADIDRQVEHAPLAIAHIGMDVERDTKTADLRRERNLVTASSYHPDSQLMEVDLHYFLPRTSEVTGWIIDETVEPCSRANGPFLDNPRVLGGTEDGIMHNEPAWRQPATR
;
A
#
# COMPACT_ATOMS: atom_id res chain seq x y z
N MET A 1 -23.83 5.38 9.23
CA MET A 1 -23.82 4.02 8.67
C MET A 1 -22.61 3.32 9.31
N ASN A 2 -22.70 2.06 9.71
CA ASN A 2 -21.54 1.38 10.31
C ASN A 2 -20.50 1.12 9.19
N GLU A 3 -19.19 1.10 9.47
CA GLU A 3 -18.15 0.91 8.44
C GLU A 3 -18.34 -0.39 7.65
N SER A 4 -18.83 -1.44 8.33
CA SER A 4 -19.17 -2.70 7.70
C SER A 4 -20.34 -2.60 6.70
N ASP A 5 -21.28 -1.66 6.91
CA ASP A 5 -22.42 -1.48 5.99
C ASP A 5 -21.96 -0.90 4.64
N GLU A 6 -20.96 -0.03 4.66
CA GLU A 6 -20.40 0.62 3.46
C GLU A 6 -19.59 -0.36 2.62
N ILE A 7 -18.73 -1.17 3.26
CA ILE A 7 -18.01 -2.25 2.57
C ILE A 7 -19.00 -3.28 1.99
N GLU A 8 -20.05 -3.63 2.74
CA GLU A 8 -21.08 -4.53 2.22
C GLU A 8 -21.83 -3.93 1.03
N ALA A 9 -22.15 -2.63 1.05
CA ALA A 9 -22.80 -1.94 -0.06
C ALA A 9 -21.95 -1.98 -1.34
N ALA A 10 -20.65 -1.69 -1.24
CA ALA A 10 -19.72 -1.78 -2.37
C ALA A 10 -19.64 -3.22 -2.93
N LEU A 11 -19.50 -4.21 -2.05
CA LEU A 11 -19.43 -5.62 -2.45
C LEU A 11 -20.71 -6.06 -3.18
N ARG A 12 -21.89 -5.72 -2.63
CA ARG A 12 -23.19 -6.02 -3.25
C ARG A 12 -23.31 -5.39 -4.63
N TRP A 13 -22.88 -4.14 -4.78
CA TRP A 13 -22.89 -3.45 -6.07
C TRP A 13 -21.98 -4.11 -7.10
N PHE A 14 -20.77 -4.55 -6.71
CA PHE A 14 -19.91 -5.29 -7.63
C PHE A 14 -20.53 -6.60 -8.13
N PHE A 15 -21.22 -7.34 -7.25
CA PHE A 15 -21.98 -8.52 -7.67
C PHE A 15 -23.17 -8.17 -8.58
N GLU A 16 -23.82 -7.02 -8.37
CA GLU A 16 -24.92 -6.54 -9.22
C GLU A 16 -24.46 -6.25 -10.65
N ILE A 17 -23.28 -5.63 -10.81
CA ILE A 17 -22.83 -5.11 -12.11
C ILE A 17 -21.92 -6.06 -12.88
N CYS A 18 -21.33 -7.08 -12.24
CA CYS A 18 -20.41 -8.00 -12.90
C CYS A 18 -21.10 -8.86 -13.97
N ASP A 19 -20.33 -9.30 -14.96
CA ASP A 19 -20.85 -10.12 -16.08
C ASP A 19 -21.32 -11.51 -15.61
N ASN A 20 -20.64 -12.08 -14.60
CA ASN A 20 -20.92 -13.42 -14.08
C ASN A 20 -20.71 -13.46 -12.55
N PRO A 21 -21.79 -13.28 -11.76
CA PRO A 21 -21.72 -13.28 -10.29
C PRO A 21 -21.20 -14.59 -9.69
N LEU A 22 -21.49 -15.74 -10.32
CA LEU A 22 -21.05 -17.04 -9.84
C LEU A 22 -19.53 -17.19 -9.99
N GLU A 23 -19.00 -16.83 -11.16
CA GLU A 23 -17.55 -16.85 -11.42
C GLU A 23 -16.81 -15.87 -10.51
N LEU A 24 -17.36 -14.67 -10.28
CA LEU A 24 -16.76 -13.73 -9.33
C LEU A 24 -16.69 -14.33 -7.91
N ALA A 25 -17.76 -15.01 -7.46
CA ALA A 25 -17.76 -15.69 -6.17
C ALA A 25 -16.73 -16.84 -6.10
N GLU A 26 -16.59 -17.63 -7.16
CA GLU A 26 -15.59 -18.70 -7.25
C GLU A 26 -14.16 -18.16 -7.18
N ARG A 27 -13.87 -17.07 -7.90
CA ARG A 27 -12.56 -16.39 -7.86
C ARG A 27 -12.22 -15.87 -6.47
N ILE A 28 -13.19 -15.24 -5.80
CA ILE A 28 -13.04 -14.77 -4.41
C ILE A 28 -12.77 -15.95 -3.47
N GLU A 29 -13.49 -17.07 -3.59
CA GLU A 29 -13.26 -18.24 -2.74
C GLU A 29 -11.90 -18.91 -3.02
N ALA A 30 -11.44 -18.89 -4.27
CA ALA A 30 -10.11 -19.36 -4.62
C ALA A 30 -9.03 -18.52 -3.93
N ALA A 31 -9.14 -17.19 -3.94
CA ALA A 31 -8.23 -16.29 -3.22
C ALA A 31 -8.27 -16.55 -1.71
N ARG A 32 -9.47 -16.70 -1.12
CA ARG A 32 -9.63 -17.01 0.31
C ARG A 32 -9.00 -18.34 0.69
N SER A 33 -9.19 -19.38 -0.12
CA SER A 33 -8.60 -20.70 0.10
C SER A 33 -7.08 -20.65 -0.02
N TYR A 34 -6.56 -19.97 -1.04
CA TYR A 34 -5.12 -19.73 -1.20
C TYR A 34 -4.52 -19.08 0.03
N TYR A 35 -5.13 -18.00 0.52
CA TYR A 35 -4.68 -17.32 1.73
C TYR A 35 -4.68 -18.24 2.96
N ARG A 36 -5.73 -19.06 3.16
CA ARG A 36 -5.79 -20.02 4.28
C ARG A 36 -4.62 -20.98 4.25
N ASP A 37 -4.30 -21.52 3.08
CA ASP A 37 -3.20 -22.47 2.88
C ASP A 37 -1.85 -21.79 3.11
N GLN A 38 -1.64 -20.59 2.56
CA GLN A 38 -0.41 -19.79 2.74
C GLN A 38 -0.26 -19.22 4.16
N THR A 39 -1.26 -19.35 5.02
CA THR A 39 -1.20 -18.87 6.41
C THR A 39 -1.50 -19.98 7.41
N ASN A 40 -1.39 -21.23 6.97
CA ASN A 40 -1.52 -22.40 7.83
C ASN A 40 -0.19 -22.70 8.54
N PHE A 41 0.03 -22.05 9.68
CA PHE A 41 1.22 -22.24 10.51
C PHE A 41 1.00 -23.30 11.61
N ALA A 42 0.26 -24.35 11.31
CA ALA A 42 -0.04 -25.42 12.26
C ALA A 42 1.22 -26.19 12.73
N ASP A 43 2.34 -26.03 12.05
CA ASP A 43 3.64 -26.59 12.44
C ASP A 43 4.40 -25.75 13.48
N GLY A 44 3.84 -24.61 13.89
CA GLY A 44 4.45 -23.72 14.88
C GLY A 44 5.64 -22.93 14.35
N ARG A 45 5.74 -22.72 13.03
CA ARG A 45 6.81 -21.95 12.40
C ARG A 45 6.22 -20.85 11.53
N TRP A 46 6.60 -19.61 11.83
CA TRP A 46 6.17 -18.45 11.07
C TRP A 46 7.37 -17.75 10.43
N ALA A 47 7.16 -17.25 9.22
CA ALA A 47 8.06 -16.35 8.53
C ALA A 47 7.24 -15.30 7.77
N SER A 48 7.77 -14.08 7.65
CA SER A 48 7.17 -13.04 6.80
C SER A 48 7.24 -13.47 5.35
N ARG A 49 6.11 -13.33 4.64
CA ARG A 49 5.96 -13.58 3.21
C ARG A 49 4.73 -12.84 2.71
N ASP A 50 4.66 -12.59 1.42
CA ASP A 50 3.41 -12.23 0.77
C ASP A 50 2.50 -13.46 0.73
N PRO A 51 1.34 -13.46 1.43
CA PRO A 51 0.45 -14.62 1.48
C PRO A 51 -0.30 -14.87 0.16
N PHE A 52 -0.17 -13.96 -0.83
CA PHE A 52 -0.71 -14.10 -2.18
C PHE A 52 0.38 -14.21 -3.26
N GLU A 53 1.65 -14.40 -2.88
CA GLU A 53 2.73 -14.62 -3.85
C GLU A 53 2.36 -15.79 -4.77
N GLY A 54 2.36 -15.57 -6.09
CA GLY A 54 1.97 -16.56 -7.09
C GLY A 54 0.45 -16.68 -7.36
N PHE A 55 -0.37 -15.79 -6.80
CA PHE A 55 -1.80 -15.69 -7.10
C PHE A 55 -2.11 -14.46 -7.97
N ASP A 56 -2.48 -14.68 -9.23
CA ASP A 56 -2.53 -13.62 -10.25
C ASP A 56 -3.79 -12.72 -10.20
N ASP A 57 -4.90 -13.20 -9.64
CA ASP A 57 -6.19 -12.48 -9.69
C ASP A 57 -6.30 -11.41 -8.60
N ARG A 58 -5.70 -10.25 -8.86
CA ARG A 58 -5.66 -9.12 -7.92
C ARG A 58 -7.05 -8.65 -7.48
N MET A 59 -8.05 -8.64 -8.36
CA MET A 59 -9.40 -8.20 -7.98
C MET A 59 -10.05 -9.18 -7.01
N ALA A 60 -9.85 -10.49 -7.22
CA ALA A 60 -10.30 -11.50 -6.27
C ALA A 60 -9.59 -11.37 -4.91
N VAL A 61 -8.29 -11.04 -4.88
CA VAL A 61 -7.55 -10.78 -3.64
C VAL A 61 -8.14 -9.59 -2.89
N ILE A 62 -8.44 -8.48 -3.57
CA ILE A 62 -9.06 -7.28 -2.98
C ILE A 62 -10.43 -7.62 -2.40
N LEU A 63 -11.30 -8.28 -3.18
CA LEU A 63 -12.65 -8.64 -2.72
C LEU A 63 -12.65 -9.72 -1.64
N ALA A 64 -11.65 -10.61 -1.61
CA ALA A 64 -11.45 -11.55 -0.52
C ALA A 64 -11.20 -10.84 0.82
N GLN A 65 -10.54 -9.67 0.82
CA GLN A 65 -10.39 -8.87 2.04
C GLN A 65 -11.74 -8.33 2.52
N ALA A 66 -12.61 -7.86 1.61
CA ALA A 66 -13.95 -7.39 1.95
C ALA A 66 -14.82 -8.52 2.51
N VAL A 67 -14.80 -9.71 1.89
CA VAL A 67 -15.51 -10.88 2.43
C VAL A 67 -14.93 -11.28 3.78
N GLY A 68 -13.61 -11.23 3.94
CA GLY A 68 -12.94 -11.53 5.21
C GLY A 68 -13.36 -10.58 6.33
N ASP A 69 -13.44 -9.28 6.05
CA ASP A 69 -13.90 -8.25 6.99
C ASP A 69 -15.35 -8.46 7.44
N LEU A 70 -16.24 -8.81 6.49
CA LEU A 70 -17.68 -8.94 6.75
C LEU A 70 -18.11 -10.28 7.34
N ARG A 71 -17.42 -11.38 6.99
CA ARG A 71 -17.96 -12.74 7.19
C ARG A 71 -16.99 -13.73 7.80
N ASP A 72 -15.68 -13.55 7.58
CA ASP A 72 -14.69 -14.55 7.96
C ASP A 72 -13.30 -13.93 8.16
N ILE A 73 -13.05 -13.44 9.37
CA ILE A 73 -11.80 -12.79 9.74
C ILE A 73 -10.56 -13.67 9.50
N ARG A 74 -10.74 -15.00 9.39
CA ARG A 74 -9.67 -15.96 9.08
C ARG A 74 -9.05 -15.73 7.70
N THR A 75 -9.80 -15.14 6.77
CA THR A 75 -9.35 -14.91 5.38
C THR A 75 -8.95 -13.47 5.09
N ARG A 76 -8.91 -12.62 6.12
CA ARG A 76 -8.48 -11.23 5.99
C ARG A 76 -7.00 -11.10 6.32
N ASP A 77 -6.22 -10.58 5.38
CA ASP A 77 -4.86 -10.12 5.61
C ASP A 77 -4.87 -8.70 6.18
N LEU A 78 -4.07 -8.43 7.22
CA LEU A 78 -4.11 -7.15 7.91
C LEU A 78 -3.56 -6.00 7.06
N TYR A 79 -2.51 -6.23 6.27
CA TYR A 79 -1.88 -5.17 5.48
C TYR A 79 -2.67 -4.91 4.20
N LEU A 80 -3.04 -5.96 3.48
CA LEU A 80 -3.83 -5.82 2.24
C LEU A 80 -5.23 -5.27 2.52
N ALA A 81 -5.82 -5.58 3.67
CA ALA A 81 -7.08 -4.96 4.08
C ALA A 81 -6.92 -3.44 4.25
N ALA A 82 -5.83 -2.97 4.87
CA ALA A 82 -5.57 -1.54 5.02
C ALA A 82 -5.29 -0.83 3.69
N GLU A 83 -4.72 -1.53 2.71
CA GLU A 83 -4.52 -0.99 1.36
C GLU A 83 -5.82 -0.89 0.55
N ALA A 84 -6.76 -1.82 0.74
CA ALA A 84 -7.89 -1.98 -0.17
C ALA A 84 -9.25 -1.53 0.42
N LEU A 85 -9.55 -1.90 1.66
CA LEU A 85 -10.87 -1.67 2.26
C LEU A 85 -11.29 -0.20 2.35
N PRO A 86 -10.39 0.76 2.63
CA PRO A 86 -10.77 2.17 2.63
C PRO A 86 -11.32 2.66 1.29
N PHE A 87 -10.75 2.22 0.17
CA PHE A 87 -11.27 2.55 -1.16
C PHE A 87 -12.65 1.93 -1.39
N LEU A 88 -12.85 0.68 -0.97
CA LEU A 88 -14.16 0.03 -1.06
C LEU A 88 -15.21 0.71 -0.18
N LYS A 89 -14.82 1.14 1.01
CA LYS A 89 -15.66 1.94 1.91
C LYS A 89 -16.08 3.24 1.24
N MET A 90 -15.15 3.98 0.63
CA MET A 90 -15.48 5.21 -0.10
C MET A 90 -16.46 4.99 -1.25
N ILE A 91 -16.30 3.90 -2.02
CA ILE A 91 -17.25 3.51 -3.07
C ILE A 91 -18.63 3.22 -2.48
N GLY A 92 -18.69 2.44 -1.39
CA GLY A 92 -19.94 2.03 -0.76
C GLY A 92 -20.69 3.18 -0.10
N ALA A 93 -19.97 4.08 0.59
CA ALA A 93 -20.52 5.25 1.27
C ALA A 93 -21.17 6.24 0.29
N HIS A 94 -20.72 6.27 -0.96
CA HIS A 94 -21.21 7.19 -1.99
C HIS A 94 -21.81 6.47 -3.20
N LEU A 95 -22.33 5.26 -3.00
CA LEU A 95 -22.83 4.42 -4.09
C LEU A 95 -23.98 5.07 -4.87
N ASP A 96 -24.88 5.77 -4.17
CA ASP A 96 -25.98 6.48 -4.82
C ASP A 96 -25.45 7.55 -5.78
N LEU A 97 -24.45 8.32 -5.38
CA LEU A 97 -23.79 9.30 -6.24
C LEU A 97 -23.10 8.61 -7.43
N LEU A 98 -22.31 7.56 -7.16
CA LEU A 98 -21.57 6.83 -8.19
C LEU A 98 -22.47 6.25 -9.30
N ARG A 99 -23.66 5.78 -8.92
CA ARG A 99 -24.66 5.25 -9.88
C ARG A 99 -25.19 6.30 -10.85
N HIS A 100 -25.16 7.57 -10.48
CA HIS A 100 -25.62 8.68 -11.33
C HIS A 100 -24.52 9.25 -12.22
N ILE A 101 -23.24 8.94 -11.96
CA ILE A 101 -22.12 9.33 -12.82
C ILE A 101 -22.18 8.51 -14.12
N PRO A 102 -22.41 9.13 -15.30
CA PRO A 102 -22.45 8.41 -16.56
C PRO A 102 -21.14 7.66 -16.82
N GLY A 103 -21.25 6.39 -17.26
CA GLY A 103 -20.11 5.52 -17.55
C GLY A 103 -19.43 4.86 -16.35
N ALA A 104 -19.70 5.29 -15.10
CA ALA A 104 -19.06 4.72 -13.91
C ALA A 104 -19.35 3.22 -13.72
N THR A 105 -20.58 2.77 -13.97
CA THR A 105 -20.95 1.35 -13.90
C THR A 105 -20.18 0.50 -14.91
N GLU A 106 -19.98 0.99 -16.14
CA GLU A 106 -19.19 0.26 -17.13
C GLU A 106 -17.71 0.25 -16.77
N ARG A 107 -17.19 1.35 -16.19
CA ARG A 107 -15.82 1.40 -15.68
C ARG A 107 -15.59 0.37 -14.56
N ALA A 108 -16.50 0.30 -13.60
CA ALA A 108 -16.44 -0.67 -12.51
C ALA A 108 -16.62 -2.11 -13.02
N ARG A 109 -17.53 -2.37 -13.95
CA ARG A 109 -17.70 -3.70 -14.57
C ARG A 109 -16.41 -4.21 -15.22
N ARG A 110 -15.69 -3.33 -15.95
CA ARG A 110 -14.41 -3.70 -16.60
C ARG A 110 -13.38 -4.21 -15.61
N MET A 111 -13.25 -3.58 -14.45
CA MET A 111 -12.24 -3.98 -13.45
C MET A 111 -12.54 -5.33 -12.78
N LEU A 112 -13.78 -5.81 -12.87
CA LEU A 112 -14.20 -7.10 -12.33
C LEU A 112 -13.91 -8.27 -13.28
N ARG A 113 -13.40 -8.04 -14.49
CA ARG A 113 -13.14 -9.12 -15.46
C ARG A 113 -11.92 -9.96 -15.03
N PRO A 114 -11.92 -11.29 -15.25
CA PRO A 114 -10.82 -12.18 -14.81
C PRO A 114 -9.44 -11.87 -15.43
N ARG A 115 -9.43 -11.17 -16.58
CA ARG A 115 -8.19 -10.80 -17.30
C ARG A 115 -7.72 -9.40 -16.98
N GLU A 116 -8.46 -8.63 -16.18
CA GLU A 116 -7.99 -7.33 -15.74
C GLU A 116 -6.86 -7.54 -14.73
N GLN A 117 -5.66 -7.13 -15.11
CA GLN A 117 -4.47 -7.29 -14.27
C GLN A 117 -4.30 -6.12 -13.30
N HIS A 118 -4.98 -5.00 -13.53
CA HIS A 118 -4.75 -3.73 -12.82
C HIS A 118 -6.04 -3.09 -12.30
N PRO A 119 -6.81 -3.81 -11.46
CA PRO A 119 -8.05 -3.29 -10.90
C PRO A 119 -7.84 -2.07 -9.98
N ASP A 120 -6.67 -1.94 -9.33
CA ASP A 120 -6.35 -0.81 -8.45
C ASP A 120 -6.44 0.54 -9.19
N GLY A 121 -6.12 0.58 -10.49
CA GLY A 121 -6.29 1.78 -11.31
C GLY A 121 -7.76 2.17 -11.48
N GLY A 122 -8.63 1.18 -11.73
CA GLY A 122 -10.07 1.44 -11.85
C GLY A 122 -10.73 1.81 -10.53
N ILE A 123 -10.29 1.21 -9.43
CA ILE A 123 -10.73 1.62 -8.09
C ILE A 123 -10.31 3.07 -7.82
N PHE A 124 -9.07 3.44 -8.16
CA PHE A 124 -8.57 4.80 -8.01
C PHE A 124 -9.37 5.81 -8.83
N GLU A 125 -9.64 5.51 -10.11
CA GLU A 125 -10.47 6.36 -10.97
C GLU A 125 -11.87 6.59 -10.39
N LEU A 126 -12.52 5.55 -9.85
CA LEU A 126 -13.86 5.66 -9.25
C LEU A 126 -13.85 6.58 -8.02
N VAL A 127 -12.84 6.49 -7.15
CA VAL A 127 -12.78 7.34 -5.95
C VAL A 127 -12.41 8.78 -6.28
N VAL A 128 -11.56 9.03 -7.30
CA VAL A 128 -11.27 10.39 -7.77
C VAL A 128 -12.53 11.00 -8.40
N ALA A 129 -13.26 10.25 -9.25
CA ALA A 129 -14.52 10.71 -9.83
C ALA A 129 -15.57 11.03 -8.75
N LEU A 130 -15.67 10.19 -7.71
CA LEU A 130 -16.50 10.47 -6.54
C LEU A 130 -16.09 11.75 -5.81
N ARG A 131 -14.79 12.02 -5.70
CA ARG A 131 -14.31 13.24 -5.06
C ARG A 131 -14.81 14.48 -5.77
N TYR A 132 -14.75 14.51 -7.11
CA TYR A 132 -15.30 15.63 -7.90
C TYR A 132 -16.83 15.70 -7.82
N ALA A 133 -17.52 14.56 -7.92
CA ALA A 133 -18.99 14.52 -7.91
C ALA A 133 -19.61 14.92 -6.56
N ARG A 134 -18.79 15.08 -5.50
CA ARG A 134 -19.19 15.60 -4.20
C ARG A 134 -19.20 17.13 -4.13
N GLU A 135 -18.66 17.81 -5.14
CA GLU A 135 -18.81 19.26 -5.28
C GLU A 135 -20.12 19.53 -6.02
N ASP A 136 -21.02 20.29 -5.39
CA ASP A 136 -22.36 20.53 -5.92
C ASP A 136 -22.32 21.29 -7.26
N GLU A 137 -21.27 22.06 -7.52
CA GLU A 137 -21.09 22.82 -8.76
C GLU A 137 -20.50 22.01 -9.92
N LEU A 138 -20.20 20.72 -9.74
CA LEU A 138 -19.52 19.90 -10.75
C LEU A 138 -20.34 18.70 -11.21
N LEU A 139 -20.36 18.49 -12.52
CA LEU A 139 -20.86 17.29 -13.18
C LEU A 139 -19.68 16.43 -13.63
N VAL A 140 -19.77 15.13 -13.40
CA VAL A 140 -18.70 14.15 -13.74
C VAL A 140 -19.24 13.12 -14.72
N GLU A 141 -18.45 12.77 -15.73
CA GLU A 141 -18.79 11.75 -16.73
C GLU A 141 -17.54 10.97 -17.16
N PHE A 142 -17.60 9.63 -17.08
CA PHE A 142 -16.53 8.77 -17.60
C PHE A 142 -16.50 8.78 -19.12
N ILE A 143 -15.31 8.91 -19.69
CA ILE A 143 -15.10 8.89 -21.13
C ILE A 143 -15.17 7.42 -21.60
N PRO A 144 -16.04 7.08 -22.57
CA PRO A 144 -16.08 5.74 -23.13
C PRO A 144 -14.74 5.37 -23.78
N GLU A 145 -14.33 4.11 -23.61
CA GLU A 145 -13.10 3.59 -24.21
C GLU A 145 -13.15 3.72 -25.75
N GLN A 146 -12.09 4.28 -26.33
CA GLN A 146 -11.93 4.39 -27.79
C GLN A 146 -10.57 3.80 -28.20
N ASN A 147 -10.38 3.57 -29.49
CA ASN A 147 -9.09 3.13 -30.04
C ASN A 147 -7.97 4.15 -29.82
N ARG A 148 -8.31 5.39 -29.45
CA ARG A 148 -7.38 6.45 -29.09
C ARG A 148 -7.26 6.52 -27.57
N ARG A 149 -6.03 6.72 -27.10
CA ARG A 149 -5.77 7.08 -25.70
C ARG A 149 -6.40 8.44 -25.38
N MET A 150 -7.26 8.47 -24.36
CA MET A 150 -7.94 9.66 -23.86
C MET A 150 -7.83 9.67 -22.33
N ALA A 151 -8.25 10.79 -21.73
CA ALA A 151 -8.51 10.89 -20.30
C ALA A 151 -9.54 9.85 -19.82
N ASP A 152 -9.55 9.58 -18.52
CA ASP A 152 -10.45 8.59 -17.91
C ASP A 152 -11.87 9.14 -17.77
N PHE A 153 -12.00 10.40 -17.34
CA PHE A 153 -13.28 11.09 -17.23
C PHE A 153 -13.14 12.59 -17.47
N LEU A 154 -14.27 13.27 -17.55
CA LEU A 154 -14.34 14.72 -17.67
C LEU A 154 -15.20 15.30 -16.55
N ILE A 155 -14.94 16.57 -16.24
CA ILE A 155 -15.74 17.39 -15.34
C ILE A 155 -16.24 18.64 -16.06
N ARG A 156 -17.46 19.07 -15.73
CA ARG A 156 -18.10 20.28 -16.26
C ARG A 156 -18.77 21.06 -15.13
N PRO A 157 -18.87 22.39 -15.21
CA PRO A 157 -19.74 23.15 -14.32
C PRO A 157 -21.19 22.64 -14.41
N ALA A 158 -21.91 22.61 -13.29
CA ALA A 158 -23.31 22.24 -13.24
C ALA A 158 -24.24 23.32 -13.84
N ASP A 159 -23.79 24.58 -13.81
CA ASP A 159 -24.50 25.73 -14.38
C ASP A 159 -23.93 26.11 -15.75
N ASP A 160 -24.80 26.11 -16.76
CA ASP A 160 -24.53 26.69 -18.09
C ASP A 160 -24.66 28.22 -18.02
N ASP A 161 -23.75 28.94 -17.35
CA ASP A 161 -23.72 30.41 -17.48
C ASP A 161 -23.06 30.81 -18.82
N PRO A 162 -23.81 31.40 -19.78
CA PRO A 162 -23.28 31.74 -21.10
C PRO A 162 -22.41 33.01 -21.12
N LEU A 163 -22.19 33.70 -20.00
CA LEU A 163 -21.58 35.04 -19.97
C LEU A 163 -20.08 35.10 -19.70
N GLU A 164 -19.41 34.01 -19.36
CA GLU A 164 -17.96 33.97 -19.24
C GLU A 164 -17.35 33.02 -20.29
N GLU A 165 -16.17 33.36 -20.82
CA GLU A 165 -15.31 32.45 -21.60
C GLU A 165 -14.74 31.35 -20.67
N VAL A 166 -15.64 30.68 -19.93
CA VAL A 166 -15.35 29.71 -18.89
C VAL A 166 -14.93 28.39 -19.53
N ILE A 167 -13.98 27.74 -18.85
CA ILE A 167 -13.57 26.37 -19.08
C ILE A 167 -14.82 25.48 -19.02
N LYS A 168 -15.32 25.06 -20.19
CA LYS A 168 -16.56 24.28 -20.31
C LYS A 168 -16.39 22.81 -19.94
N GLU A 169 -15.15 22.34 -19.97
CA GLU A 169 -14.82 20.94 -19.77
C GLU A 169 -13.36 20.83 -19.34
N ILE A 170 -13.09 20.00 -18.33
CA ILE A 170 -11.74 19.64 -17.89
C ILE A 170 -11.64 18.13 -17.96
N HIS A 171 -10.58 17.64 -18.59
CA HIS A 171 -10.30 16.21 -18.70
C HIS A 171 -9.46 15.78 -17.51
N VAL A 172 -9.82 14.66 -16.91
CA VAL A 172 -9.13 14.13 -15.73
C VAL A 172 -8.53 12.78 -16.06
N GLU A 173 -7.21 12.68 -15.90
CA GLU A 173 -6.45 11.44 -16.10
C GLU A 173 -5.90 10.96 -14.76
N CYS A 174 -6.15 9.69 -14.45
CA CYS A 174 -5.77 9.05 -13.20
C CYS A 174 -4.71 7.98 -13.47
N LYS A 175 -3.62 8.00 -12.70
CA LYS A 175 -2.60 6.95 -12.70
C LYS A 175 -2.34 6.46 -11.30
N ARG A 176 -2.81 5.24 -10.99
CA ARG A 176 -2.31 4.50 -9.84
C ARG A 176 -0.95 3.89 -10.17
N LEU A 177 0.10 4.41 -9.53
CA LEU A 177 1.45 3.91 -9.67
C LEU A 177 1.55 2.51 -9.09
N ARG A 178 2.25 1.65 -9.81
CA ARG A 178 2.68 0.33 -9.36
C ARG A 178 4.17 0.37 -9.07
N PRO A 179 4.68 -0.59 -8.27
CA PRO A 179 6.12 -0.83 -8.22
C PRO A 179 6.67 -0.96 -9.64
N SER A 180 7.66 -0.13 -9.96
CA SER A 180 8.43 -0.21 -11.20
C SER A 180 9.16 -1.56 -11.29
N GLU A 181 9.62 -1.92 -12.49
CA GLU A 181 10.43 -3.15 -12.65
C GLU A 181 11.70 -3.12 -11.79
N TYR A 182 12.23 -1.91 -11.54
CA TYR A 182 13.33 -1.73 -10.59
C TYR A 182 12.89 -2.09 -9.16
N GLU A 183 11.81 -1.49 -8.66
CA GLU A 183 11.28 -1.77 -7.31
C GLU A 183 10.94 -3.26 -7.14
N LYS A 184 10.35 -3.91 -8.16
CA LYS A 184 10.09 -5.36 -8.11
C LYS A 184 11.36 -6.19 -8.02
N THR A 185 12.38 -5.85 -8.81
CA THR A 185 13.67 -6.55 -8.81
C THR A 185 14.38 -6.37 -7.47
N GLU A 186 14.33 -5.16 -6.91
CA GLU A 186 14.90 -4.85 -5.61
C GLU A 186 14.17 -5.59 -4.48
N GLU A 187 12.84 -5.58 -4.47
CA GLU A 187 12.03 -6.32 -3.50
C GLU A 187 12.31 -7.83 -3.59
N GLN A 188 12.35 -8.40 -4.81
CA GLN A 188 12.70 -9.80 -4.99
C GLN A 188 14.08 -10.13 -4.42
N LYS A 189 15.05 -9.23 -4.61
CA LYS A 189 16.40 -9.40 -4.08
C LYS A 189 16.44 -9.26 -2.55
N ALA A 190 15.68 -8.32 -1.99
CA ALA A 190 15.51 -8.19 -0.55
C ALA A 190 14.95 -9.50 0.04
N GLN A 191 13.88 -10.03 -0.57
CA GLN A 191 13.27 -11.29 -0.17
C GLN A 191 14.25 -12.47 -0.29
N GLU A 192 15.09 -12.53 -1.31
CA GLU A 192 16.13 -13.56 -1.43
C GLU A 192 17.11 -13.52 -0.23
N ILE A 193 17.60 -12.32 0.12
CA ILE A 193 18.53 -12.11 1.23
C ILE A 193 17.87 -12.44 2.58
N LEU A 194 16.63 -11.96 2.78
CA LEU A 194 15.87 -12.13 4.02
C LEU A 194 15.41 -13.59 4.21
N ASN A 195 14.93 -14.25 3.16
CA ASN A 195 14.52 -15.65 3.25
C ASN A 195 15.71 -16.60 3.44
N GLY A 196 16.92 -16.18 3.03
CA GLY A 196 18.16 -16.93 3.24
C GLY A 196 18.47 -17.25 4.70
N ILE A 197 17.88 -16.53 5.67
CA ILE A 197 18.09 -16.77 7.11
C ILE A 197 16.98 -17.61 7.77
N ASN A 198 15.85 -17.87 7.10
CA ASN A 198 14.67 -18.52 7.71
C ASN A 198 15.00 -19.89 8.32
N ASN A 199 15.58 -20.80 7.52
CA ASN A 199 15.91 -22.14 7.97
C ASN A 199 16.93 -22.13 9.11
N PHE A 200 17.96 -21.29 9.00
CA PHE A 200 19.00 -21.16 10.02
C PHE A 200 18.41 -20.71 11.37
N VAL A 201 17.50 -19.73 11.36
CA VAL A 201 16.82 -19.26 12.57
C VAL A 201 15.94 -20.36 13.18
N HIS A 202 15.14 -21.07 12.37
CA HIS A 202 14.26 -22.14 12.87
C HIS A 202 15.04 -23.33 13.44
N GLU A 203 16.12 -23.77 12.77
CA GLU A 203 16.94 -24.91 13.18
C GLU A 203 17.71 -24.64 14.47
N ASN A 204 18.22 -23.41 14.63
CA ASN A 204 19.03 -23.01 15.78
C ASN A 204 18.24 -22.27 16.87
N LYS A 205 16.93 -22.08 16.67
CA LYS A 205 16.02 -21.34 17.58
C LYS A 205 16.56 -19.96 17.99
N ILE A 206 17.01 -19.18 17.01
CA ILE A 206 17.69 -17.90 17.25
C ILE A 206 16.69 -16.80 17.59
N SER A 207 17.03 -15.99 18.61
CA SER A 207 16.25 -14.82 19.01
C SER A 207 17.08 -13.54 18.97
N VAL A 208 17.07 -12.85 17.83
CA VAL A 208 17.81 -11.60 17.62
C VAL A 208 16.96 -10.51 16.96
N CYS A 209 17.25 -9.27 17.28
CA CYS A 209 16.78 -8.12 16.52
C CYS A 209 17.95 -7.58 15.70
N VAL A 210 17.77 -7.54 14.39
CA VAL A 210 18.72 -6.99 13.42
C VAL A 210 18.14 -5.69 12.88
N ASP A 211 18.96 -4.67 12.77
CA ASP A 211 18.63 -3.40 12.14
C ASP A 211 19.74 -3.10 11.13
N VAL A 212 19.40 -3.14 9.84
CA VAL A 212 20.35 -3.04 8.74
C VAL A 212 19.95 -1.91 7.78
N THR A 213 20.95 -1.13 7.37
CA THR A 213 20.87 -0.15 6.30
C THR A 213 21.81 -0.57 5.19
N PHE A 214 21.24 -0.98 4.05
CA PHE A 214 22.00 -1.23 2.84
C PHE A 214 22.38 0.10 2.21
N THR A 215 23.67 0.30 1.96
CA THR A 215 24.22 1.51 1.32
C THR A 215 24.67 1.25 -0.11
N SER A 216 24.68 -0.01 -0.55
CA SER A 216 24.83 -0.43 -1.94
C SER A 216 23.51 -0.94 -2.50
N GLU A 217 23.36 -0.99 -3.82
CA GLU A 217 22.19 -1.62 -4.45
C GLU A 217 22.06 -3.09 -4.02
N LEU A 218 20.82 -3.53 -3.70
CA LEU A 218 20.59 -4.89 -3.20
C LEU A 218 21.06 -5.99 -4.15
N ARG A 219 21.06 -5.73 -5.46
CA ARG A 219 21.57 -6.66 -6.48
C ARG A 219 23.05 -7.02 -6.30
N GLU A 220 23.82 -6.15 -5.65
CA GLU A 220 25.24 -6.35 -5.37
C GLU A 220 25.47 -7.05 -4.03
N VAL A 221 24.46 -7.04 -3.16
CA VAL A 221 24.51 -7.66 -1.84
C VAL A 221 24.43 -9.18 -1.99
N PRO A 222 25.39 -9.95 -1.44
CA PRO A 222 25.35 -11.41 -1.47
C PRO A 222 24.10 -11.95 -0.79
N ALA A 223 23.48 -12.99 -1.35
CA ALA A 223 22.26 -13.60 -0.79
C ALA A 223 22.47 -14.14 0.64
N ASP A 224 23.69 -14.56 0.98
CA ASP A 224 24.06 -15.07 2.30
C ASP A 224 24.53 -13.99 3.28
N TYR A 225 24.43 -12.70 2.91
CA TYR A 225 25.01 -11.59 3.67
C TYR A 225 24.51 -11.55 5.13
N LEU A 226 23.20 -11.55 5.33
CA LEU A 226 22.61 -11.53 6.67
C LEU A 226 22.90 -12.83 7.43
N LEU A 227 22.90 -13.98 6.75
CA LEU A 227 23.23 -15.26 7.36
C LEU A 227 24.64 -15.23 7.96
N ARG A 228 25.64 -14.76 7.20
CA ARG A 228 27.02 -14.62 7.69
C ARG A 228 27.11 -13.67 8.89
N ARG A 229 26.33 -12.58 8.90
CA ARG A 229 26.29 -11.62 10.02
C ARG A 229 25.71 -12.26 11.28
N ILE A 230 24.59 -12.97 11.18
CA ILE A 230 23.95 -13.63 12.32
C ILE A 230 24.81 -14.80 12.83
N ASP A 231 25.29 -15.66 11.94
CA ASP A 231 26.10 -16.85 12.27
C ASP A 231 27.40 -16.49 13.00
N ALA A 232 28.11 -15.44 12.54
CA ALA A 232 29.33 -14.97 13.18
C ALA A 232 29.10 -14.54 14.63
N ILE A 233 27.92 -14.00 14.94
CA ILE A 233 27.57 -13.51 16.28
C ILE A 233 27.12 -14.66 17.16
N THR A 234 26.30 -15.58 16.65
CA THR A 234 25.84 -16.76 17.42
C THR A 234 26.97 -17.72 17.76
N ASN A 235 28.00 -17.81 16.91
CA ASN A 235 29.17 -18.67 17.14
C ASN A 235 30.32 -17.97 17.89
N SER A 236 30.24 -16.65 18.11
CA SER A 236 31.28 -15.93 18.84
C SER A 236 31.22 -16.27 20.33
N LYS A 237 32.26 -16.94 20.85
CA LYS A 237 32.45 -17.17 22.30
C LYS A 237 32.66 -15.87 23.10
N VAL A 238 32.74 -14.73 22.43
CA VAL A 238 32.83 -13.40 23.03
C VAL A 238 31.42 -12.80 23.06
N LEU A 239 30.60 -13.33 23.97
CA LEU A 239 29.39 -12.64 24.42
C LEU A 239 29.83 -11.42 25.24
N VAL A 240 30.14 -10.31 24.54
CA VAL A 240 30.12 -9.01 25.19
C VAL A 240 28.66 -8.72 25.51
N PRO A 241 28.30 -8.34 26.74
CA PRO A 241 26.94 -7.93 27.05
C PRO A 241 26.58 -6.71 26.19
N GLY A 242 25.70 -6.86 25.22
CA GLY A 242 25.22 -5.72 24.42
C GLY A 242 24.87 -6.04 22.97
N SER A 243 25.11 -5.03 22.12
CA SER A 243 24.79 -5.00 20.70
C SER A 243 26.05 -5.10 19.83
N TYR A 244 25.93 -5.71 18.65
CA TYR A 244 27.02 -5.95 17.71
C TYR A 244 26.85 -5.09 16.46
N PRO A 245 27.45 -3.89 16.40
CA PRO A 245 27.43 -3.07 15.21
C PRO A 245 28.41 -3.61 14.16
N TRP A 246 28.07 -3.42 12.88
CA TRP A 246 28.99 -3.62 11.77
C TRP A 246 28.84 -2.50 10.73
N LYS A 247 29.88 -2.33 9.93
CA LYS A 247 29.90 -1.47 8.74
C LYS A 247 30.89 -2.04 7.74
N ASP A 248 30.47 -2.17 6.49
CA ASP A 248 31.25 -2.74 5.38
C ASP A 248 30.87 -2.07 4.05
N GLU A 249 31.30 -2.65 2.92
CA GLU A 249 31.00 -2.14 1.59
C GLU A 249 29.51 -2.22 1.18
N PHE A 250 28.72 -3.11 1.79
CA PHE A 250 27.30 -3.32 1.46
C PHE A 250 26.36 -2.50 2.33
N GLY A 251 26.76 -2.22 3.57
CA GLY A 251 25.94 -1.47 4.50
C GLY A 251 26.48 -1.39 5.91
N GLU A 252 25.62 -0.92 6.79
CA GLU A 252 25.85 -0.87 8.23
C GLU A 252 24.64 -1.41 8.97
N GLY A 253 24.87 -1.93 10.17
CA GLY A 253 23.78 -2.41 10.98
C GLY A 253 24.19 -2.82 12.37
N ILE A 254 23.22 -3.32 13.12
CA ILE A 254 23.40 -3.76 14.49
C ILE A 254 22.57 -5.02 14.78
N VAL A 255 23.17 -5.99 15.45
CA VAL A 255 22.46 -7.17 15.98
C VAL A 255 22.41 -7.08 17.49
N LYS A 256 21.24 -7.29 18.07
CA LYS A 256 21.02 -7.39 19.52
C LYS A 256 20.16 -8.59 19.85
N ALA A 257 20.13 -9.01 21.11
CA ALA A 257 19.15 -9.99 21.56
C ALA A 257 17.73 -9.44 21.36
N ALA A 258 16.80 -10.30 20.91
CA ALA A 258 15.39 -9.95 20.88
C ALA A 258 14.77 -10.03 22.29
N ASP A 259 13.76 -9.21 22.56
CA ASP A 259 13.01 -9.22 23.83
C ASP A 259 11.83 -10.20 23.76
N THR A 260 12.12 -11.50 23.81
CA THR A 260 11.08 -12.53 23.83
C THR A 260 10.23 -12.46 25.11
N ALA A 261 10.79 -11.97 26.22
CA ALA A 261 10.07 -11.78 27.48
C ALA A 261 8.98 -10.70 27.39
N ALA A 262 9.13 -9.69 26.53
CA ALA A 262 8.05 -8.75 26.21
C ALA A 262 6.90 -9.45 25.48
N VAL A 263 7.21 -10.34 24.52
CA VAL A 263 6.21 -11.12 23.80
C VAL A 263 5.47 -12.08 24.73
N GLU A 264 6.20 -12.84 25.56
CA GLU A 264 5.63 -13.76 26.56
C GLU A 264 4.66 -13.06 27.52
N ARG A 265 5.00 -11.84 27.97
CA ARG A 265 4.11 -11.04 28.81
C ARG A 265 2.84 -10.59 28.09
N ASP A 266 2.93 -10.27 26.79
CA ASP A 266 1.79 -9.83 25.99
C ASP A 266 0.82 -10.98 25.70
N VAL A 267 1.34 -12.16 25.35
CA VAL A 267 0.52 -13.36 25.06
C VAL A 267 0.06 -14.12 26.31
N ALA A 268 0.42 -13.67 27.52
CA ALA A 268 -0.02 -14.32 28.75
C ALA A 268 -1.56 -14.30 28.91
N ASP A 269 -2.19 -13.21 28.48
CA ASP A 269 -3.64 -12.99 28.53
C ASP A 269 -4.26 -12.78 27.14
N THR A 270 -3.46 -12.84 26.06
CA THR A 270 -3.88 -12.58 24.68
C THR A 270 -3.14 -13.49 23.69
N PHE A 271 -3.31 -13.28 22.40
CA PHE A 271 -2.58 -14.00 21.34
C PHE A 271 -2.12 -13.00 20.28
N LEU A 272 -1.01 -13.30 19.59
CA LEU A 272 -0.36 -12.38 18.65
C LEU A 272 -0.26 -12.95 17.25
N ILE A 273 -0.57 -12.15 16.24
CA ILE A 273 -0.28 -12.47 14.85
C ILE A 273 1.09 -11.91 14.45
N VAL A 274 1.73 -12.52 13.46
CA VAL A 274 2.94 -12.00 12.83
C VAL A 274 2.64 -10.62 12.22
N GLY A 275 3.27 -9.59 12.75
CA GLY A 275 3.05 -8.22 12.28
C GLY A 275 3.78 -7.18 13.13
N SER A 276 3.43 -5.91 12.94
CA SER A 276 4.08 -4.75 13.54
C SER A 276 4.20 -4.84 15.07
N LYS A 277 3.13 -5.27 15.77
CA LYS A 277 3.16 -5.42 17.24
C LYS A 277 4.22 -6.44 17.68
N LEU A 278 4.26 -7.62 17.05
CA LEU A 278 5.28 -8.64 17.34
C LEU A 278 6.70 -8.11 17.05
N ALA A 279 6.88 -7.40 15.94
CA ALA A 279 8.16 -6.77 15.61
C ALA A 279 8.62 -5.76 16.67
N ARG A 280 7.74 -4.88 17.13
CA ARG A 280 8.04 -3.89 18.19
C ARG A 280 8.39 -4.54 19.53
N LEU A 281 7.64 -5.57 19.92
CA LEU A 281 7.90 -6.32 21.16
C LEU A 281 9.28 -6.98 21.10
N LEU A 282 9.60 -7.71 20.02
CA LEU A 282 10.92 -8.32 19.83
C LEU A 282 12.05 -7.28 19.77
N ALA A 283 11.77 -6.07 19.25
CA ALA A 283 12.73 -4.98 19.20
C ALA A 283 12.95 -4.29 20.56
N GLY A 284 12.09 -4.53 21.56
CA GLY A 284 12.17 -3.92 22.89
C GLY A 284 11.74 -2.44 22.92
N GLY A 285 10.85 -1.99 22.03
CA GLY A 285 10.35 -0.61 22.05
C GLY A 285 9.62 -0.17 20.78
N GLU A 286 9.13 1.07 20.80
CA GLU A 286 8.50 1.68 19.63
C GLU A 286 9.52 1.86 18.51
N ARG A 287 9.16 1.36 17.33
CA ARG A 287 9.81 1.65 16.07
C ARG A 287 8.78 2.30 15.17
N LEU A 288 9.22 3.31 14.41
CA LEU A 288 8.45 3.80 13.27
C LEU A 288 8.25 2.63 12.29
N GLU A 289 7.21 2.71 11.46
CA GLU A 289 6.75 1.63 10.56
C GLU A 289 7.80 1.30 9.47
N GLU A 290 8.94 0.72 9.84
CA GLU A 290 10.00 0.31 8.90
C GLU A 290 9.65 -1.01 8.20
N HIS A 291 10.29 -1.29 7.06
CA HIS A 291 10.25 -2.63 6.50
C HIS A 291 10.87 -3.61 7.50
N PHE A 292 10.17 -4.71 7.76
CA PHE A 292 10.64 -5.75 8.64
C PHE A 292 10.43 -7.14 8.05
N HIS A 293 11.28 -8.07 8.48
CA HIS A 293 11.15 -9.50 8.25
C HIS A 293 11.12 -10.20 9.61
N LEU A 294 10.03 -10.91 9.88
CA LEU A 294 9.83 -11.69 11.11
C LEU A 294 10.01 -13.17 10.83
N ILE A 295 10.72 -13.85 11.74
CA ILE A 295 10.85 -15.31 11.78
C ILE A 295 10.66 -15.72 13.22
N CYS A 296 9.69 -16.58 13.53
CA CYS A 296 9.48 -17.05 14.89
C CYS A 296 8.96 -18.49 14.91
N GLY A 297 9.04 -19.10 16.09
CA GLY A 297 8.43 -20.39 16.33
C GLY A 297 7.89 -20.50 17.73
N GLY A 298 6.94 -21.41 17.91
CA GLY A 298 6.12 -21.46 19.10
C GLY A 298 4.87 -22.32 18.94
N THR A 299 3.90 -22.13 19.83
CA THR A 299 2.62 -22.84 19.82
C THR A 299 1.57 -22.00 19.09
N PRO A 300 0.97 -22.51 17.99
CA PRO A 300 -0.12 -21.84 17.30
C PRO A 300 -1.38 -21.80 18.15
N HIS A 301 -2.18 -20.75 17.98
CA HIS A 301 -3.48 -20.65 18.61
C HIS A 301 -4.45 -21.70 18.06
N ALA A 302 -5.13 -22.44 18.95
CA ALA A 302 -6.00 -23.55 18.56
C ALA A 302 -7.18 -23.12 17.66
N GLY A 303 -7.66 -21.89 17.81
CA GLY A 303 -8.77 -21.35 17.01
C GLY A 303 -8.35 -20.79 15.64
N ASP A 304 -7.11 -20.33 15.50
CA ASP A 304 -6.57 -19.78 14.25
C ASP A 304 -5.03 -19.84 14.28
N PRO A 305 -4.39 -20.73 13.48
CA PRO A 305 -2.95 -20.93 13.53
C PRO A 305 -2.12 -19.73 13.05
N ARG A 306 -2.76 -18.67 12.55
CA ARG A 306 -2.06 -17.40 12.28
C ARG A 306 -1.56 -16.74 13.55
N PHE A 307 -2.22 -16.99 14.68
CA PHE A 307 -1.87 -16.41 15.95
C PHE A 307 -0.95 -17.34 16.77
N ILE A 308 -0.16 -16.72 17.63
CA ILE A 308 0.84 -17.32 18.49
C ILE A 308 0.31 -17.24 19.92
N ASP A 309 0.11 -18.40 20.55
CA ASP A 309 -0.23 -18.51 21.97
C ASP A 309 1.01 -18.45 22.85
N GLN A 310 2.11 -19.06 22.39
CA GLN A 310 3.38 -19.08 23.12
C GLN A 310 4.52 -18.96 22.12
N ILE A 311 5.45 -18.03 22.37
CA ILE A 311 6.67 -17.89 21.59
C ILE A 311 7.79 -18.72 22.22
N GLU A 312 8.55 -19.47 21.42
CA GLU A 312 9.78 -20.16 21.85
C GLU A 312 11.03 -19.38 21.43
N TYR A 313 10.99 -18.76 20.25
CA TYR A 313 12.05 -17.92 19.71
C TYR A 313 11.49 -16.93 18.70
N GLY A 314 12.16 -15.80 18.51
CA GLY A 314 11.74 -14.77 17.58
C GLY A 314 12.89 -13.90 17.10
N THR A 315 13.05 -13.82 15.78
CA THR A 315 13.98 -12.93 15.11
C THR A 315 13.21 -11.90 14.30
N VAL A 316 13.63 -10.64 14.40
CA VAL A 316 13.13 -9.54 13.58
C VAL A 316 14.29 -8.85 12.89
N VAL A 317 14.18 -8.63 11.58
CA VAL A 317 15.13 -7.86 10.78
C VAL A 317 14.42 -6.61 10.29
N PHE A 318 14.78 -5.44 10.83
CA PHE A 318 14.43 -4.16 10.22
C PHE A 318 15.44 -3.84 9.14
N TRP A 319 14.96 -3.46 7.96
CA TRP A 319 15.83 -3.19 6.83
C TRP A 319 15.39 -1.96 6.06
N ARG A 320 16.37 -1.29 5.44
CA ARG A 320 16.17 -0.16 4.55
C ARG A 320 17.29 -0.11 3.52
N CYS A 321 17.00 0.35 2.31
CA CYS A 321 17.98 0.56 1.25
C CYS A 321 18.11 2.06 0.98
N LEU A 322 19.29 2.62 1.21
CA LEU A 322 19.59 4.04 0.97
C LEU A 322 20.64 4.22 -0.14
N ALA A 323 20.77 3.24 -1.03
CA ALA A 323 21.62 3.36 -2.22
C ALA A 323 21.12 4.50 -3.11
N GLU A 324 22.02 5.38 -3.55
CA GLU A 324 21.69 6.56 -4.35
C GLU A 324 20.97 6.16 -5.65
N GLU A 325 21.46 5.11 -6.31
CA GLU A 325 20.89 4.57 -7.53
C GLU A 325 19.45 4.06 -7.36
N SER A 326 19.13 3.51 -6.19
CA SER A 326 17.78 3.03 -5.85
C SER A 326 16.80 4.19 -5.69
N VAL A 327 17.20 5.21 -4.93
CA VAL A 327 16.41 6.43 -4.75
C VAL A 327 16.15 7.12 -6.11
N ASP A 328 17.18 7.23 -6.95
CA ASP A 328 17.08 7.87 -8.26
C ASP A 328 16.27 7.05 -9.29
N ALA A 329 16.32 5.72 -9.23
CA ALA A 329 15.51 4.86 -10.09
C ALA A 329 14.01 5.04 -9.84
N ARG A 330 13.60 5.12 -8.57
CA ARG A 330 12.20 5.31 -8.17
C ARG A 330 11.65 6.66 -8.63
N ALA A 331 12.43 7.74 -8.48
CA ALA A 331 12.03 9.09 -8.91
C ALA A 331 11.79 9.22 -10.43
N ARG A 332 12.59 8.53 -11.26
CA ARG A 332 12.44 8.54 -12.74
C ARG A 332 11.09 8.03 -13.22
N TYR A 333 10.38 7.24 -12.40
CA TYR A 333 9.10 6.64 -12.77
C TYR A 333 8.00 7.69 -12.98
N ILE A 334 7.95 8.74 -12.16
CA ILE A 334 6.92 9.80 -12.27
C ILE A 334 7.03 10.57 -13.58
N ARG A 335 8.25 10.93 -13.98
CA ARG A 335 8.46 11.70 -15.22
C ARG A 335 7.91 10.96 -16.45
N THR A 336 8.13 9.63 -16.50
CA THR A 336 7.58 8.79 -17.57
C THR A 336 6.05 8.80 -17.55
N LYS A 337 5.45 8.78 -16.35
CA LYS A 337 3.99 8.81 -16.21
C LYS A 337 3.39 10.15 -16.57
N LEU A 338 4.04 11.25 -16.25
CA LEU A 338 3.63 12.58 -16.71
C LEU A 338 3.64 12.68 -18.24
N ALA A 339 4.68 12.17 -18.89
CA ALA A 339 4.73 12.11 -20.36
C ALA A 339 3.69 11.16 -20.99
N ASP A 340 3.29 10.11 -20.28
CA ASP A 340 2.16 9.26 -20.69
C ASP A 340 0.85 10.05 -20.60
N ILE A 341 0.59 10.69 -19.47
CA ILE A 341 -0.62 11.49 -19.21
C ILE A 341 -0.74 12.64 -20.22
N ASP A 342 0.33 13.41 -20.41
CA ASP A 342 0.39 14.55 -21.33
C ASP A 342 -0.04 14.17 -22.76
N ARG A 343 0.35 12.98 -23.22
CA ARG A 343 -0.10 12.41 -24.51
C ARG A 343 -1.57 11.97 -24.50
N GLN A 344 -2.08 11.49 -23.36
CA GLN A 344 -3.50 11.10 -23.24
C GLN A 344 -4.43 12.32 -23.26
N VAL A 345 -3.95 13.47 -22.77
CA VAL A 345 -4.72 14.72 -22.69
C VAL A 345 -4.31 15.76 -23.73
N GLU A 346 -3.54 15.37 -24.77
CA GLU A 346 -2.97 16.29 -25.78
C GLU A 346 -4.00 17.15 -26.53
N HIS A 347 -5.27 16.75 -26.53
CA HIS A 347 -6.37 17.45 -27.18
C HIS A 347 -7.46 17.90 -26.21
N ALA A 348 -7.25 17.70 -24.92
CA ALA A 348 -8.14 18.26 -23.92
C ALA A 348 -8.03 19.79 -23.95
N PRO A 349 -9.15 20.52 -23.84
CA PRO A 349 -9.13 21.97 -23.71
C PRO A 349 -8.40 22.39 -22.42
N LEU A 350 -8.54 21.60 -21.36
CA LEU A 350 -7.84 21.72 -20.10
C LEU A 350 -7.78 20.35 -19.44
N ALA A 351 -6.71 20.07 -18.69
CA ALA A 351 -6.55 18.78 -18.05
C ALA A 351 -5.98 18.85 -16.63
N ILE A 352 -6.42 17.92 -15.79
CA ILE A 352 -5.89 17.65 -14.45
C ILE A 352 -5.41 16.20 -14.40
N ALA A 353 -4.26 15.98 -13.77
CA ALA A 353 -3.71 14.65 -13.56
C ALA A 353 -3.75 14.28 -12.09
N HIS A 354 -4.28 13.10 -11.76
CA HIS A 354 -4.15 12.50 -10.43
C HIS A 354 -3.18 11.32 -10.49
N ILE A 355 -2.14 11.35 -9.67
CA ILE A 355 -1.16 10.26 -9.59
C ILE A 355 -1.15 9.72 -8.17
N GLY A 356 -1.70 8.52 -7.98
CA GLY A 356 -1.76 7.83 -6.69
C GLY A 356 -0.61 6.87 -6.49
N MET A 357 0.03 6.90 -5.31
CA MET A 357 1.12 5.99 -4.97
C MET A 357 1.10 5.60 -3.49
N ASP A 358 1.63 4.42 -3.19
CA ASP A 358 1.87 4.02 -1.81
C ASP A 358 3.12 4.70 -1.27
N VAL A 359 3.06 5.05 0.00
CA VAL A 359 4.19 5.63 0.73
C VAL A 359 5.21 4.54 1.05
N GLU A 360 6.48 4.90 0.92
CA GLU A 360 7.58 4.08 1.42
C GLU A 360 7.47 3.95 2.93
N ARG A 361 7.58 2.72 3.45
CA ARG A 361 7.40 2.48 4.88
C ARG A 361 8.45 3.21 5.71
N ASP A 362 9.68 3.34 5.20
CA ASP A 362 10.71 4.14 5.86
C ASP A 362 10.57 5.66 5.55
N THR A 363 10.56 6.46 6.61
CA THR A 363 10.35 7.91 6.56
C THR A 363 11.38 8.65 5.71
N LYS A 364 12.64 8.19 5.68
CA LYS A 364 13.72 8.89 4.97
C LYS A 364 13.56 8.73 3.46
N THR A 365 13.31 7.51 3.00
CA THR A 365 13.02 7.23 1.59
C THR A 365 11.72 7.89 1.16
N ALA A 366 10.68 7.90 2.01
CA ALA A 366 9.42 8.59 1.75
C ALA A 366 9.63 10.09 1.50
N ASP A 367 10.42 10.77 2.33
CA ASP A 367 10.72 12.20 2.16
C ASP A 367 11.54 12.49 0.90
N LEU A 368 12.59 11.70 0.64
CA LEU A 368 13.41 11.85 -0.56
C LEU A 368 12.57 11.64 -1.83
N ARG A 369 11.70 10.62 -1.82
CA ARG A 369 10.76 10.34 -2.92
C ARG A 369 9.79 11.52 -3.10
N ARG A 370 9.20 12.04 -2.01
CA ARG A 370 8.33 13.23 -2.06
C ARG A 370 9.05 14.44 -2.67
N GLU A 371 10.24 14.78 -2.18
CA GLU A 371 11.02 15.90 -2.70
C GLU A 371 11.29 15.77 -4.20
N ARG A 372 11.77 14.59 -4.64
CA ARG A 372 12.05 14.34 -6.06
C ARG A 372 10.81 14.39 -6.93
N ASN A 373 9.69 13.87 -6.43
CA ASN A 373 8.41 13.89 -7.14
C ASN A 373 7.90 15.32 -7.33
N LEU A 374 7.95 16.15 -6.29
CA LEU A 374 7.54 17.56 -6.33
C LEU A 374 8.40 18.36 -7.32
N VAL A 375 9.72 18.17 -7.30
CA VAL A 375 10.64 18.81 -8.27
C VAL A 375 10.29 18.35 -9.68
N THR A 376 10.02 17.06 -9.88
CA THR A 376 9.68 16.50 -11.20
C THR A 376 8.37 17.05 -11.73
N ALA A 377 7.31 17.06 -10.93
CA ALA A 377 5.99 17.58 -11.32
C ALA A 377 6.02 19.09 -11.59
N SER A 378 6.68 19.87 -10.71
CA SER A 378 6.75 21.34 -10.83
C SER A 378 7.60 21.80 -12.01
N SER A 379 8.63 21.03 -12.37
CA SER A 379 9.50 21.34 -13.52
C SER A 379 9.05 20.66 -14.82
N TYR A 380 7.97 19.88 -14.82
CA TYR A 380 7.45 19.27 -16.03
C TYR A 380 6.76 20.32 -16.91
N HIS A 381 7.20 20.40 -18.17
CA HIS A 381 6.64 21.31 -19.18
C HIS A 381 5.77 20.49 -20.13
N PRO A 382 4.44 20.47 -19.94
CA PRO A 382 3.54 19.69 -20.78
C PRO A 382 3.42 20.29 -22.18
N ASP A 383 3.25 19.43 -23.18
CA ASP A 383 2.86 19.83 -24.53
C ASP A 383 1.33 20.08 -24.63
N SER A 384 0.55 19.50 -23.70
CA SER A 384 -0.91 19.68 -23.56
C SER A 384 -1.30 20.85 -22.67
N GLN A 385 -2.62 21.07 -22.53
CA GLN A 385 -3.21 22.02 -21.56
C GLN A 385 -3.34 21.41 -20.15
N LEU A 386 -2.31 20.69 -19.68
CA LEU A 386 -2.26 20.13 -18.34
C LEU A 386 -2.03 21.25 -17.31
N MET A 387 -3.08 21.63 -16.58
CA MET A 387 -3.02 22.74 -15.62
C MET A 387 -2.57 22.32 -14.22
N GLU A 388 -2.83 21.08 -13.81
CA GLU A 388 -2.59 20.62 -12.44
C GLU A 388 -2.19 19.16 -12.40
N VAL A 389 -1.30 18.83 -11.45
CA VAL A 389 -0.91 17.46 -11.14
C VAL A 389 -1.04 17.26 -9.63
N ASP A 390 -1.99 16.43 -9.23
CA ASP A 390 -2.20 16.02 -7.84
C ASP A 390 -1.44 14.73 -7.56
N LEU A 391 -0.48 14.81 -6.64
CA LEU A 391 0.27 13.64 -6.18
C LEU A 391 -0.36 13.12 -4.89
N HIS A 392 -1.00 11.95 -4.95
CA HIS A 392 -1.60 11.30 -3.78
C HIS A 392 -0.64 10.25 -3.22
N TYR A 393 -0.41 10.34 -1.92
CA TYR A 393 0.42 9.45 -1.14
C TYR A 393 -0.44 8.72 -0.12
N PHE A 394 -0.60 7.42 -0.30
CA PHE A 394 -1.39 6.56 0.55
C PHE A 394 -0.49 5.82 1.54
N LEU A 395 -0.78 5.94 2.83
CA LEU A 395 -0.09 5.22 3.89
C LEU A 395 -1.07 4.29 4.61
N PRO A 396 -1.13 3.01 4.21
CA PRO A 396 -1.89 1.99 4.92
C PRO A 396 -1.31 1.75 6.31
N ARG A 397 -2.16 1.77 7.33
CA ARG A 397 -1.79 1.54 8.72
C ARG A 397 -2.66 0.47 9.36
N THR A 398 -2.07 -0.20 10.34
CA THR A 398 -2.76 -1.16 11.21
C THR A 398 -2.41 -0.82 12.65
N SER A 399 -3.40 -0.83 13.55
CA SER A 399 -3.19 -0.59 14.97
C SER A 399 -3.79 -1.72 15.81
N GLU A 400 -3.54 -1.70 17.13
CA GLU A 400 -4.23 -2.63 18.03
C GLU A 400 -5.73 -2.33 18.20
N VAL A 401 -6.16 -1.12 17.83
CA VAL A 401 -7.54 -0.64 18.07
C VAL A 401 -8.38 -0.71 16.80
N THR A 402 -7.77 -0.44 15.65
CA THR A 402 -8.41 -0.35 14.34
C THR A 402 -7.80 -1.37 13.39
N GLY A 403 -8.66 -2.18 12.77
CA GLY A 403 -8.24 -3.28 11.89
C GLY A 403 -7.59 -2.81 10.59
N TRP A 404 -7.82 -1.56 10.19
CA TRP A 404 -7.25 -0.90 9.03
C TRP A 404 -7.50 0.61 9.12
N ILE A 405 -6.50 1.40 8.76
CA ILE A 405 -6.58 2.85 8.52
C ILE A 405 -5.78 3.11 7.24
N ILE A 406 -6.12 4.16 6.51
CA ILE A 406 -5.24 4.71 5.48
C ILE A 406 -5.18 6.22 5.62
N ASP A 407 -3.98 6.74 5.68
CA ASP A 407 -3.77 8.17 5.66
C ASP A 407 -3.46 8.61 4.22
N GLU A 408 -4.00 9.75 3.83
CA GLU A 408 -3.74 10.34 2.52
C GLU A 408 -3.06 11.71 2.67
N THR A 409 -1.90 11.86 2.03
CA THR A 409 -1.29 13.17 1.77
C THR A 409 -1.44 13.49 0.30
N VAL A 410 -1.93 14.68 -0.03
CA VAL A 410 -2.04 15.15 -1.42
C VAL A 410 -1.24 16.42 -1.59
N GLU A 411 -0.44 16.46 -2.65
CA GLU A 411 0.37 17.61 -3.02
C GLU A 411 -0.06 18.13 -4.40
N PRO A 412 -0.89 19.18 -4.45
CA PRO A 412 -1.31 19.78 -5.71
C PRO A 412 -0.18 20.60 -6.31
N CYS A 413 0.25 20.23 -7.51
CA CYS A 413 1.21 20.99 -8.32
C CYS A 413 0.44 21.77 -9.40
N SER A 414 -0.19 22.88 -9.00
CA SER A 414 -0.99 23.71 -9.89
C SER A 414 -0.15 24.73 -10.66
N ARG A 415 -0.52 24.95 -11.92
CA ARG A 415 -0.02 26.05 -12.77
C ARG A 415 -0.92 27.29 -12.66
N ALA A 416 -2.04 27.21 -11.94
CA ALA A 416 -2.93 28.32 -11.65
C ALA A 416 -2.63 28.98 -10.30
N ASN A 417 -3.42 30.00 -9.92
CA ASN A 417 -3.32 30.65 -8.62
C ASN A 417 -4.02 29.79 -7.55
N GLY A 418 -3.38 28.70 -7.14
CA GLY A 418 -3.90 27.74 -6.17
C GLY A 418 -4.43 26.44 -6.81
N PRO A 419 -4.71 25.41 -5.99
CA PRO A 419 -5.24 24.13 -6.47
C PRO A 419 -6.65 24.28 -7.04
N PHE A 420 -7.07 23.36 -7.92
CA PHE A 420 -8.42 23.38 -8.50
C PHE A 420 -9.50 23.09 -7.45
N LEU A 421 -9.26 22.10 -6.58
CA LEU A 421 -10.09 21.85 -5.40
C LEU A 421 -9.38 22.36 -4.15
N ASP A 422 -10.13 22.98 -3.22
CA ASP A 422 -9.61 23.37 -1.91
C ASP A 422 -9.06 22.16 -1.11
N ASN A 423 -9.66 20.98 -1.32
CA ASN A 423 -9.19 19.72 -0.74
C ASN A 423 -9.22 18.58 -1.76
N PRO A 424 -8.09 18.22 -2.39
CA PRO A 424 -8.05 17.16 -3.39
C PRO A 424 -8.00 15.73 -2.81
N ARG A 425 -8.02 15.54 -1.48
CA ARG A 425 -8.01 14.19 -0.85
C ARG A 425 -9.22 13.35 -1.27
N VAL A 426 -9.01 12.10 -1.68
CA VAL A 426 -10.04 11.17 -2.15
C VAL A 426 -10.57 10.21 -1.09
N LEU A 427 -9.79 9.89 -0.06
CA LEU A 427 -10.18 9.00 1.04
C LEU A 427 -10.63 9.77 2.31
N GLY A 428 -10.41 11.09 2.32
CA GLY A 428 -10.82 12.01 3.39
C GLY A 428 -9.70 12.39 4.37
N GLY A 429 -9.96 13.42 5.18
CA GLY A 429 -9.18 13.75 6.38
C GLY A 429 -9.26 15.21 6.83
N THR A 430 -10.16 15.48 7.80
CA THR A 430 -10.06 16.58 8.79
C THR A 430 -10.64 16.18 10.15
N GLU A 431 -11.48 15.14 10.21
CA GLU A 431 -11.94 14.52 11.47
C GLU A 431 -10.97 13.43 12.01
N ASP A 432 -9.93 13.08 11.24
CA ASP A 432 -8.93 12.04 11.51
C ASP A 432 -7.68 12.55 12.25
N GLY A 433 -7.59 13.86 12.51
CA GLY A 433 -6.47 14.45 13.26
C GLY A 433 -5.17 14.60 12.48
N ILE A 434 -5.17 14.38 11.16
CA ILE A 434 -4.00 14.61 10.31
C ILE A 434 -3.74 16.12 10.18
N MET A 435 -2.58 16.58 10.64
CA MET A 435 -2.16 17.98 10.48
C MET A 435 -1.89 18.29 9.00
N HIS A 436 -2.55 19.32 8.44
CA HIS A 436 -2.47 19.68 7.02
C HIS A 436 -1.05 19.99 6.50
N ASN A 437 -0.12 20.39 7.38
CA ASN A 437 1.20 20.89 6.98
C ASN A 437 2.31 19.84 7.05
N GLU A 438 2.01 18.61 7.48
CA GLU A 438 3.00 17.53 7.55
C GLU A 438 2.49 16.31 6.76
N PRO A 439 3.37 15.59 6.05
CA PRO A 439 2.97 14.37 5.36
C PRO A 439 2.61 13.27 6.37
N ALA A 440 1.69 12.38 6.00
CA ALA A 440 1.12 11.36 6.88
C ALA A 440 2.17 10.48 7.58
N TRP A 441 3.25 10.09 6.88
CA TRP A 441 4.33 9.25 7.43
C TRP A 441 5.23 9.95 8.45
N ARG A 442 5.09 11.27 8.63
CA ARG A 442 5.72 12.04 9.71
C ARG A 442 4.82 12.16 10.94
N GLN A 443 3.55 11.78 10.81
CA GLN A 443 2.57 11.86 11.87
C GLN A 443 2.47 10.51 12.59
N PRO A 444 2.22 10.51 13.92
CA PRO A 444 1.87 9.29 14.62
C PRO A 444 0.59 8.72 14.02
N ALA A 445 0.46 7.39 14.00
CA ALA A 445 -0.79 6.75 13.63
C ALA A 445 -1.92 7.36 14.47
N THR A 446 -2.88 8.01 13.80
CA THR A 446 -4.04 8.62 14.44
C THR A 446 -4.94 7.51 15.01
N ARG A 447 -5.49 7.79 16.19
CA ARG A 447 -6.15 6.80 17.06
C ARG A 447 -7.53 6.39 16.59
#